data_AF-J9DLJ0-F1
#
_entry.id   AF-J9DLJ0-F1
#
_cell.length_a   1.000
_cell.length_b   1.000
_cell.length_c   1.000
_cell.angle_alpha   90.00
_cell.angle_beta   90.00
_cell.angle_gamma   90.00
#
_symmetry.space_group_name_H-M   'P 1'
#
loop_
_entity.id
_entity.type
_entity.pdbx_description
1 polymer ?
#
loop_
_entity_poly.entity_id
_entity_poly.type
_entity_poly.pdbx_seq_one_letter_code
_entity_poly.pdbx_strand_id
1 'polypeptide(L)' 'MVELSIIRNAIQEQAGRLPFSDGEFEAAFEQLTTENIAMIADNRITLISFDPKLKHNQ' A
#
# COMPACT_ATOMS: atom_id res chain seq x y z
N MET A 1 3.71 -8.20 8.77
CA MET A 1 4.40 -7.08 8.11
C MET A 1 5.27 -7.63 7.00
N VAL A 2 5.10 -7.12 5.79
CA VAL A 2 5.82 -7.55 4.58
C VAL A 2 6.80 -6.43 4.19
N GLU A 3 8.00 -6.77 3.71
CA GLU A 3 8.93 -5.77 3.17
C GLU A 3 8.30 -5.02 1.99
N LEU A 4 8.43 -3.69 1.98
CA LEU A 4 7.95 -2.85 0.87
C LEU A 4 8.58 -3.25 -0.47
N SER A 5 9.85 -3.68 -0.46
CA SER A 5 10.55 -4.16 -1.65
C SER A 5 9.89 -5.38 -2.29
N ILE A 6 9.35 -6.30 -1.48
CA ILE A 6 8.63 -7.48 -1.98
C ILE A 6 7.36 -7.05 -2.72
N ILE A 7 6.62 -6.09 -2.16
CA ILE A 7 5.41 -5.55 -2.79
C ILE A 7 5.74 -4.79 -4.07
N ARG A 8 6.76 -3.92 -4.05
CA ARG A 8 7.23 -3.18 -5.23
C ARG A 8 7.63 -4.14 -6.35
N ASN A 9 8.44 -5.15 -6.05
CA ASN A 9 8.90 -6.13 -7.04
C ASN A 9 7.72 -6.90 -7.65
N ALA A 10 6.77 -7.36 -6.83
CA ALA A 10 5.59 -8.07 -7.32
C ALA A 10 4.70 -7.19 -8.23
N ILE A 11 4.50 -5.92 -7.88
CA ILE A 11 3.77 -4.97 -8.74
C ILE A 11 4.55 -4.71 -10.03
N GLN A 12 5.86 -4.54 -9.92
CA GLN A 12 6.75 -4.25 -11.06
C GLN A 12 6.82 -5.41 -12.05
N GLU A 13 6.80 -6.66 -11.58
CA GLU A 13 6.69 -7.87 -12.40
C GLU A 13 5.35 -7.93 -13.14
N GLN A 14 4.25 -7.53 -12.49
CA GLN A 14 2.92 -7.50 -13.09
C GLN A 14 2.74 -6.35 -14.09
N ALA A 15 3.45 -5.25 -13.91
CA ALA A 15 3.39 -4.08 -14.78
C ALA A 15 3.94 -4.36 -16.21
N GLY A 16 4.74 -5.41 -16.36
CA GLY A 16 5.22 -5.88 -17.66
C GLY A 16 6.04 -4.82 -18.39
N ARG A 17 5.50 -4.30 -19.51
CA ARG A 17 6.19 -3.30 -20.37
C ARG A 17 6.02 -1.85 -19.92
N LEU A 18 5.18 -1.59 -18.92
CA LEU A 18 4.88 -0.24 -18.43
C LEU A 18 5.29 -0.16 -16.96
N PRO A 19 6.60 -0.02 -16.67
CA PRO A 19 7.07 -0.02 -15.30
C PRO A 19 6.57 1.21 -14.54
N PHE A 20 6.33 1.04 -13.25
CA PHE A 20 6.06 2.15 -12.36
C PHE A 20 7.38 2.78 -11.91
N SER A 21 7.39 4.10 -11.85
CA SER A 21 8.47 4.87 -11.25
C SER A 21 8.42 4.83 -9.73
N ASP A 22 9.54 5.16 -9.07
CA ASP A 22 9.59 5.27 -7.61
C ASP A 22 8.57 6.29 -7.07
N GLY A 23 8.35 7.40 -7.77
CA GLY A 23 7.37 8.42 -7.40
C GLY A 23 5.92 7.93 -7.49
N GLU A 24 5.59 7.07 -8.46
CA GLU A 24 4.26 6.44 -8.55
C GLU A 24 4.03 5.45 -7.40
N PHE A 25 5.06 4.69 -7.03
CA PHE A 25 4.99 3.84 -5.84
C PHE A 25 4.80 4.64 -4.56
N GLU A 26 5.57 5.72 -4.38
CA GLU A 26 5.45 6.60 -3.21
C GLU A 26 4.04 7.20 -3.09
N ALA A 27 3.52 7.75 -4.18
CA ALA A 27 2.16 8.30 -4.21
C ALA A 27 1.09 7.25 -3.88
N ALA A 28 1.21 6.03 -4.43
CA ALA A 28 0.27 4.95 -4.15
C ALA A 28 0.32 4.51 -2.67
N PHE A 29 1.51 4.36 -2.10
CA PHE A 29 1.67 4.00 -0.70
C PHE A 29 1.18 5.10 0.25
N GLU A 30 1.43 6.37 -0.07
CA GLU A 30 0.89 7.50 0.67
C GLU A 30 -0.64 7.49 0.67
N GLN A 31 -1.26 7.27 -0.50
CA GLN A 31 -2.72 7.15 -0.60
C GLN A 31 -3.27 6.01 0.26
N LEU A 32 -2.67 4.82 0.20
CA LEU A 32 -3.10 3.67 1.01
C LEU A 32 -3.01 3.93 2.52
N THR A 33 -2.00 4.68 2.96
CA THR A 33 -1.88 5.08 4.37
C THR A 33 -2.90 6.15 4.76
N THR A 34 -3.14 7.13 3.89
CA THR A 34 -4.12 8.20 4.09
C THR A 34 -5.54 7.64 4.20
N GLU A 35 -5.85 6.63 3.39
CA GLU A 35 -7.14 5.94 3.41
C GLU A 35 -7.27 4.92 4.55
N ASN A 36 -6.27 4.80 5.43
CA ASN A 36 -6.21 3.79 6.50
C ASN A 36 -6.40 2.35 5.99
N ILE A 37 -5.96 2.09 4.76
CA ILE A 37 -5.96 0.75 4.14
C ILE A 37 -4.71 -0.01 4.58
N ALA A 38 -3.57 0.68 4.62
CA ALA A 38 -2.29 0.12 5.00
C ALA A 38 -1.57 1.00 6.02
N MET A 39 -0.70 0.37 6.83
CA MET A 39 0.26 1.04 7.68
C MET A 39 1.67 0.69 7.22
N ILE A 40 2.53 1.70 7.15
CA ILE A 40 3.94 1.54 6.76
C ILE A 40 4.82 1.99 7.92
N ALA A 41 5.71 1.11 8.37
CA ALA A 41 6.73 1.42 9.38
C ALA A 41 7.97 0.55 9.14
N ASP A 42 9.16 1.08 9.40
CA ASP A 42 10.45 0.38 9.23
C ASP A 42 10.59 -0.31 7.87
N ASN A 43 10.19 0.39 6.80
CA ASN A 43 10.20 -0.12 5.42
C ASN A 43 9.35 -1.40 5.21
N ARG A 44 8.36 -1.61 6.08
CA ARG A 44 7.42 -2.72 6.01
C ARG A 44 5.99 -2.23 5.98
N ILE A 45 5.15 -2.95 5.25
CA ILE A 45 3.73 -2.67 5.10
C ILE A 45 2.89 -3.76 5.77
N THR A 46 1.79 -3.34 6.39
CA THR A 46 0.69 -4.19 6.87
C THR A 46 -0.62 -3.64 6.38
N LEU A 47 -1.49 -4.51 5.88
CA LEU A 47 -2.88 -4.17 5.60
C LEU A 47 -3.64 -4.07 6.92
N ILE A 48 -4.30 -2.94 7.13
CA ILE A 48 -5.04 -2.64 8.37
C ILE A 48 -6.55 -2.53 8.17
N SER A 49 -7.03 -2.41 6.92
CA SER A 49 -8.45 -2.41 6.52
C SER A 49 -9.39 -1.92 7.63
N PHE A 50 -9.44 -0.61 7.84
CA PHE A 50 -10.50 -0.04 8.66
C PHE A 50 -11.78 -0.01 7.82
N ASP A 51 -12.79 -0.82 8.14
CA ASP A 51 -14.11 -0.68 7.49
C ASP A 51 -14.78 0.61 8.02
N PRO A 52 -14.91 1.68 7.20
CA PRO A 52 -15.53 2.91 7.66
C PRO A 52 -17.04 2.74 7.91
N LYS A 53 -17.68 1.66 7.42
CA LYS A 53 -19.10 1.36 7.66
C LYS A 53 -19.35 0.73 9.04
N LEU A 54 -18.32 0.24 9.75
CA LEU A 54 -18.47 -0.31 11.11
C LEU A 54 -18.59 0.77 12.20
N LYS A 55 -18.38 2.06 11.89
CA LYS A 55 -18.51 3.16 12.87
C LYS A 55 -19.93 3.72 13.06
N HIS A 56 -20.94 3.24 12.32
CA HIS A 56 -22.30 3.80 12.40
C HIS A 56 -23.30 2.94 13.19
N ASN A 57 -22.85 1.92 13.91
CA ASN A 57 -23.72 1.05 14.71
C ASN A 57 -23.28 0.93 16.19
N GLN A 58 -22.92 2.06 16.81
CA GLN A 58 -22.90 2.20 18.28
C GLN A 58 -23.53 3.52 18.71
#